data_AF-A0A1Z1NDQ4-F1
#
_entry.id   AF-A0A1Z1NDQ4-F1
#
_cell.length_a   1.000
_cell.length_b   1.000
_cell.length_c   1.000
_cell.angle_alpha   90.00
_cell.angle_beta   90.00
_cell.angle_gamma   90.00
#
_symmetry.space_group_name_H-M   'P 1'
#
loop_
_entity.id
_entity.type
_entity.pdbx_description
1 polymer ?
#
loop_
_entity_poly.entity_id
_entity_poly.type
_entity_poly.pdbx_seq_one_letter_code
_entity_poly.pdbx_strand_id
1 'polypeptide(L)'
;MAKKPTGLAAFSRPKTVTHPLTEEPTSTIENQTSFSPRKKRGSGDTVALTVKVRRTDWQRLRQLADAEGTTIQSMAEAGFSAILAQHGLAPLATRK
;
A
#
# COMPACT_ATOMS: atom_id res chain seq x y z
N MET A 1 -10.21 -52.58 -30.07
CA MET A 1 -11.25 -51.63 -29.63
C MET A 1 -11.24 -51.57 -28.10
N ALA A 2 -10.70 -50.51 -27.49
CA ALA A 2 -10.61 -50.37 -26.04
C ALA A 2 -11.52 -49.23 -25.54
N LYS A 3 -12.40 -49.57 -24.60
CA LYS A 3 -13.48 -48.72 -24.06
C LYS A 3 -12.88 -47.64 -23.15
N LYS A 4 -13.13 -46.36 -23.47
CA LYS A 4 -12.69 -45.23 -22.64
C LYS A 4 -13.65 -45.09 -21.45
N PRO A 5 -13.18 -45.04 -20.19
CA PRO A 5 -14.01 -44.71 -19.05
C PRO A 5 -14.28 -43.20 -19.04
N THR A 6 -15.40 -42.77 -19.59
CA THR A 6 -15.93 -41.41 -19.46
C THR A 6 -16.68 -41.31 -18.13
N GLY A 7 -16.10 -40.60 -17.17
CA GLY A 7 -16.75 -40.33 -15.90
C GLY A 7 -16.13 -39.08 -15.25
N LEU A 8 -16.96 -38.26 -14.60
CA LEU A 8 -16.60 -36.98 -13.99
C LEU A 8 -15.38 -37.00 -13.04
N ALA A 9 -14.95 -38.18 -12.58
CA ALA A 9 -13.78 -38.35 -11.73
C ALA A 9 -12.43 -38.27 -12.48
N ALA A 10 -12.40 -38.21 -13.82
CA ALA A 10 -11.17 -38.02 -14.59
C ALA A 10 -10.55 -36.61 -14.44
N PHE A 11 -11.28 -35.64 -13.87
CA PHE A 11 -10.83 -34.27 -13.70
C PHE A 11 -10.21 -33.97 -12.33
N SER A 12 -10.07 -34.97 -11.46
CA SER A 12 -9.55 -34.75 -10.12
C SER A 12 -8.26 -35.53 -9.94
N ARG A 13 -7.12 -34.92 -10.27
CA ARG A 13 -5.84 -35.20 -9.61
C ARG A 13 -4.90 -33.98 -9.66
N PRO A 14 -4.08 -33.80 -8.61
CA PRO A 14 -3.56 -32.52 -8.15
C PRO A 14 -2.16 -32.24 -8.71
N LYS A 15 -1.78 -30.96 -8.84
CA LYS A 15 -0.37 -30.60 -9.05
C LYS A 15 -0.04 -29.19 -8.57
N THR A 16 0.64 -29.17 -7.43
CA THR A 16 1.97 -28.57 -7.21
C THR A 16 2.36 -27.40 -8.12
N VAL A 17 2.39 -26.22 -7.49
CA VAL A 17 3.22 -25.03 -7.71
C VAL A 17 4.33 -25.14 -8.77
N THR A 18 4.25 -24.28 -9.80
CA THR A 18 5.37 -23.56 -10.43
C THR A 18 4.79 -22.33 -11.15
N HIS A 19 5.16 -21.12 -10.69
CA HIS A 19 5.01 -19.82 -11.37
C HIS A 19 5.79 -19.84 -12.72
N PRO A 20 5.43 -19.09 -13.79
CA PRO A 20 5.28 -17.63 -13.72
C PRO A 20 4.29 -16.95 -14.69
N LEU A 21 4.01 -15.69 -14.31
CA LEU A 21 3.77 -14.52 -15.15
C LEU A 21 2.35 -14.28 -15.73
N THR A 22 1.95 -13.03 -15.51
CA THR A 22 0.97 -12.24 -16.26
C THR A 22 -0.46 -12.18 -15.72
N GLU A 23 -0.59 -11.27 -14.76
CA GLU A 23 -1.54 -10.15 -14.78
C GLU A 23 -3.04 -10.46 -14.77
N GLU A 24 -3.57 -10.62 -13.55
CA GLU A 24 -4.76 -9.89 -13.08
C GLU A 24 -4.85 -9.99 -11.55
N PRO A 25 -4.54 -8.95 -10.77
CA PRO A 25 -4.94 -8.93 -9.38
C PRO A 25 -6.35 -8.33 -9.28
N THR A 26 -7.33 -9.23 -9.32
CA THR A 26 -8.58 -9.06 -8.56
C THR A 26 -8.18 -8.55 -7.18
N SER A 27 -8.58 -7.31 -6.89
CA SER A 27 -8.26 -6.62 -5.64
C SER A 27 -9.05 -7.24 -4.49
N THR A 28 -8.61 -8.42 -4.05
CA THR A 28 -8.94 -8.98 -2.74
C THR A 28 -8.28 -8.07 -1.72
N ILE A 29 -9.07 -7.18 -1.13
CA ILE A 29 -8.69 -6.43 0.08
C ILE A 29 -8.68 -7.46 1.21
N GLU A 30 -7.59 -8.21 1.31
CA GLU A 30 -7.30 -9.03 2.48
C GLU A 30 -7.09 -8.08 3.66
N ASN A 31 -7.99 -8.25 4.61
CA ASN A 31 -8.09 -7.57 5.87
C ASN A 31 -6.85 -7.91 6.72
N GLN A 32 -5.71 -7.27 6.46
CA GLN A 32 -4.50 -7.40 7.27
C GLN A 32 -4.69 -6.65 8.60
N THR A 33 -5.45 -7.29 9.49
CA THR A 33 -5.42 -6.99 10.93
C THR A 33 -4.19 -7.70 11.52
N SER A 34 -3.00 -7.32 11.08
CA SER A 34 -1.77 -7.66 11.77
C SER A 34 -1.47 -6.51 12.73
N PHE A 35 -1.80 -6.71 14.01
CA PHE A 35 -1.26 -5.87 15.08
C PHE A 35 0.26 -6.01 15.04
N SER A 36 0.92 -5.07 14.39
CA SER A 36 2.38 -4.96 14.36
C SER A 36 2.90 -4.88 15.80
N PRO A 37 3.96 -5.63 16.14
CA PRO A 37 4.56 -5.58 17.46
C PRO A 37 4.90 -4.14 17.79
N ARG A 38 4.52 -3.69 18.99
CA ARG A 38 4.66 -2.32 19.50
C ARG A 38 6.04 -1.76 19.13
N LYS A 39 6.10 -1.00 18.03
CA LYS A 39 7.36 -0.45 17.51
C LYS A 39 7.95 0.43 18.60
N LYS A 40 9.22 0.15 18.94
CA LYS A 40 10.07 1.01 19.77
C LYS A 40 9.84 2.46 19.31
N ARG A 41 9.29 3.29 20.18
CA ARG A 41 8.98 4.69 19.86
C ARG A 41 10.30 5.39 19.55
N GLY A 42 10.41 5.92 18.33
CA GLY A 42 11.49 6.75 17.79
C GLY A 42 12.80 6.80 18.59
N SER A 43 13.75 5.93 18.25
CA SER A 43 15.16 6.04 18.70
C SER A 43 16.09 6.33 17.52
N GLY A 44 15.61 7.06 16.52
CA GLY A 44 16.39 7.52 15.37
C GLY A 44 15.86 8.88 14.89
N ASP A 45 16.70 9.62 14.16
CA ASP A 45 16.43 11.00 13.71
C ASP A 45 15.18 11.14 12.82
N THR A 46 14.68 10.03 12.25
CA THR A 46 13.49 10.00 11.40
C THR A 46 12.42 9.10 12.01
N VAL A 47 11.19 9.61 12.06
CA VAL A 47 10.02 8.90 12.57
C VAL A 47 9.00 8.71 11.45
N ALA A 48 8.39 7.53 11.38
CA ALA A 48 7.28 7.26 10.47
C ALA A 48 5.96 7.72 11.07
N LEU A 49 5.18 8.50 10.32
CA LEU A 49 3.82 8.92 10.66
C LEU A 49 2.80 8.14 9.83
N THR A 50 1.74 7.63 10.47
CA THR A 50 0.62 6.98 9.79
C THR A 50 -0.65 7.79 10.00
N VAL A 51 -1.32 8.17 8.91
CA VAL A 51 -2.56 8.95 8.93
C VAL A 51 -3.69 8.09 8.35
N LYS A 52 -4.82 8.03 9.06
CA LYS A 52 -6.05 7.39 8.56
C LYS A 52 -6.88 8.43 7.82
N VAL A 53 -7.12 8.19 6.54
CA VAL A 53 -7.97 9.02 5.69
C VAL A 53 -9.05 8.17 5.03
N ARG A 54 -10.15 8.77 4.59
CA ARG A 54 -11.18 8.06 3.81
C ARG A 54 -10.61 7.66 2.45
N ARG A 55 -11.17 6.60 1.86
CA ARG A 55 -10.74 6.09 0.55
C ARG A 55 -10.83 7.15 -0.55
N THR A 56 -11.90 7.95 -0.54
CA THR A 56 -12.13 9.03 -1.50
C THR A 56 -11.07 10.13 -1.41
N ASP A 57 -10.70 10.53 -0.19
CA ASP A 57 -9.72 11.60 0.03
C ASP A 57 -8.31 11.12 -0.29
N TRP A 58 -8.00 9.86 0.04
CA TRP A 58 -6.75 9.23 -0.37
C TRP A 58 -6.58 9.22 -1.89
N GLN A 59 -7.65 8.91 -2.64
CA GLN A 59 -7.59 8.86 -4.10
C GLN A 59 -7.37 10.25 -4.70
N ARG A 60 -8.00 11.29 -4.13
CA ARG A 60 -7.76 12.69 -4.53
C ARG A 60 -6.32 13.13 -4.25
N LEU A 61 -5.79 12.82 -3.08
CA LEU A 61 -4.40 13.11 -2.72
C LEU A 61 -3.44 12.42 -3.69
N ARG A 62 -3.74 11.17 -4.07
CA ARG A 62 -2.91 10.43 -5.02
C ARG A 62 -2.94 11.07 -6.41
N GLN A 63 -4.13 11.40 -6.92
CA GLN A 63 -4.28 12.07 -8.21
C GLN A 63 -3.55 13.42 -8.25
N LEU A 64 -3.62 14.19 -7.17
CA LEU A 64 -2.90 15.45 -7.06
C LEU A 64 -1.38 15.25 -7.09
N ALA A 65 -0.88 14.27 -6.33
CA ALA A 65 0.55 13.93 -6.32
C ALA A 65 1.03 13.50 -7.71
N ASP A 66 0.25 12.66 -8.39
CA ASP A 66 0.55 12.20 -9.74
C ASP A 66 0.55 13.37 -10.76
N ALA A 67 -0.37 14.34 -10.61
CA ALA A 67 -0.45 15.53 -11.47
C ALA A 67 0.70 16.52 -11.27
N GLU A 68 1.18 16.69 -10.04
CA GLU A 68 2.32 17.55 -9.71
C GLU A 68 3.67 16.85 -9.96
N GLY A 69 3.67 15.54 -10.22
CA GLY A 69 4.89 14.73 -10.29
C GLY A 69 5.61 14.64 -8.94
N THR A 70 4.89 14.81 -7.83
CA THR A 70 5.44 14.76 -6.47
C THR A 70 5.01 13.50 -5.75
N THR A 71 5.67 13.19 -4.63
CA THR A 71 5.22 12.11 -3.74
C THR A 71 4.27 12.65 -2.70
N ILE A 72 3.31 11.82 -2.26
CA ILE A 72 2.40 12.16 -1.14
C ILE A 72 3.20 12.54 0.11
N GLN A 73 4.37 11.94 0.31
CA GLN A 73 5.26 12.30 1.42
C GLN A 73 5.78 13.74 1.28
N SER A 74 6.32 14.12 0.12
CA SER A 74 6.82 15.49 -0.10
C SER A 74 5.71 16.53 0.04
N MET A 75 4.52 16.22 -0.48
CA MET A 75 3.35 17.08 -0.32
C MET A 75 2.93 17.22 1.14
N ALA A 76 2.98 16.13 1.92
CA ALA A 76 2.73 16.17 3.36
C ALA A 76 3.79 17.00 4.10
N GLU A 77 5.07 16.87 3.77
CA GLU A 77 6.15 17.67 4.35
C GLU A 77 5.94 19.17 4.08
N ALA A 78 5.61 19.53 2.84
CA ALA A 78 5.26 20.90 2.47
C ALA A 78 4.01 21.41 3.19
N GLY A 79 2.95 20.60 3.27
CA GLY A 79 1.71 20.94 3.96
C GLY A 79 1.92 21.15 5.47
N PHE A 80 2.65 20.26 6.14
CA PHE A 80 2.98 20.43 7.55
C PHE A 80 3.88 21.65 7.79
N SER A 81 4.85 21.89 6.92
CA SER A 81 5.71 23.08 6.97
C SER A 81 4.90 24.37 6.86
N ALA A 82 3.93 24.42 5.94
CA ALA A 82 3.02 25.56 5.78
C ALA A 82 2.16 25.79 7.02
N ILE A 83 1.63 24.72 7.64
CA ILE A 83 0.85 24.82 8.88
C ILE A 83 1.73 25.33 10.04
N LEU A 84 2.96 24.82 10.19
CA LEU A 84 3.88 25.30 11.21
C LEU A 84 4.19 26.79 11.04
N ALA A 85 4.44 27.23 9.81
CA ALA A 85 4.68 28.64 9.50
C ALA A 85 3.49 29.54 9.86
N GLN A 86 2.25 29.09 9.62
CA GLN A 86 1.04 29.81 10.04
C GLN A 86 0.96 30.01 11.55
N HIS A 87 1.53 29.09 12.32
CA HIS A 87 1.61 29.17 13.78
C HIS A 87 2.90 29.84 14.30
N GLY A 88 3.72 30.41 13.41
CA GLY A 88 4.99 31.06 13.78
C GLY A 88 6.10 30.08 14.20
N LEU A 89 5.94 28.79 13.90
CA LEU A 89 6.92 27.75 14.17
C LEU A 89 7.85 27.57 12.98
N ALA A 90 9.05 27.06 13.26
CA ALA A 90 10.02 26.73 12.22
C ALA A 90 9.46 25.63 11.28
N PRO A 91 9.72 25.73 9.97
CA PRO A 91 9.32 24.73 9.00
C PRO A 91 10.00 23.38 9.26
N LEU A 92 9.46 22.29 8.68
CA LEU A 92 10.06 20.97 8.81
C LEU A 92 11.44 20.92 8.16
N ALA A 93 12.40 20.25 8.83
CA ALA A 93 13.70 19.96 8.26
C ALA A 93 13.55 18.81 7.24
N THR A 94 13.57 19.14 5.95
CA THR A 94 13.57 18.14 4.87
C THR A 94 14.90 17.40 4.83
N ARG A 95 14.86 16.08 4.70
CA ARG A 95 16.05 15.26 4.47
C ARG A 95 16.60 15.59 3.07
N LYS A 96 17.78 16.21 3.00
CA LYS A 96 18.54 16.40 1.76
C LYS A 96 19.07 15.06 1.23
#